data_AF-A0A2E3JAW5-F1
#
_entry.id   AF-A0A2E3JAW5-F1
#
_cell.length_a   1.000
_cell.length_b   1.000
_cell.length_c   1.000
_cell.angle_alpha   90.00
_cell.angle_beta   90.00
_cell.angle_gamma   90.00
#
_symmetry.space_group_name_H-M   'P 1'
#
loop_
_entity.id
_entity.type
_entity.pdbx_description
1 polymer ?
#
loop_
_entity_poly.entity_id
_entity_poly.type
_entity_poly.pdbx_seq_one_letter_code
_entity_poly.pdbx_strand_id
1 'polypeptide(L)' 'MGSIGTGELIIILAILLVFFGGKKLPGLARSLGKAQKEFKEGQNEDIQENEDNE' A
#
# COMPACT_ATOMS: atom_id res chain seq x y z
N MET A 1 20.41 22.06 4.02
CA MET A 1 18.96 22.19 3.75
C MET A 1 18.30 20.95 4.33
N GLY A 2 17.30 21.13 5.19
CA GLY A 2 16.85 20.13 6.17
C GLY A 2 16.35 18.84 5.54
N SER A 3 17.02 17.73 5.85
CA SER A 3 16.44 16.40 5.70
C SER A 3 15.41 16.23 6.81
N ILE A 4 14.17 15.83 6.46
CA ILE A 4 13.19 15.41 7.46
C ILE A 4 13.82 14.29 8.27
N GLY A 5 14.10 14.57 9.54
CA GLY A 5 14.75 13.63 10.43
C GLY A 5 13.78 12.52 10.84
N THR A 6 14.32 11.40 11.29
CA THR A 6 13.52 10.28 11.83
C THR A 6 12.55 10.75 12.92
N GLY A 7 12.93 11.75 13.73
CA GLY A 7 12.07 12.33 14.76
C GLY A 7 10.85 13.07 14.22
N GLU A 8 11.02 13.87 13.15
CA GLU A 8 9.91 14.58 12.52
C GLU A 8 8.93 13.62 11.85
N LEU A 9 9.44 12.56 11.20
CA LEU A 9 8.62 11.49 10.63
C LEU A 9 7.77 10.78 11.70
N ILE A 10 8.35 10.50 12.87
CA ILE A 10 7.61 9.87 13.98
C ILE A 10 6.50 10.79 14.49
N ILE A 11 6.73 12.10 14.60
CA ILE A 11 5.72 13.06 15.04
C ILE A 11 4.57 13.12 14.03
N ILE A 12 4.88 13.19 12.73
CA ILE A 12 3.86 13.19 11.67
C ILE A 12 3.04 11.88 11.73
N LEU A 13 3.72 10.74 11.87
CA LEU A 13 3.06 9.44 11.98
C LEU A 13 2.16 9.37 13.23
N ALA A 14 2.61 9.91 14.36
CA ALA A 14 1.84 9.97 15.59
C ALA A 14 0.57 10.82 15.43
N ILE A 15 0.66 11.98 14.76
CA ILE A 15 -0.49 12.83 14.44
C ILE A 15 -1.49 12.06 13.57
N LEU A 16 -1.03 11.42 12.49
CA LEU A 16 -1.89 10.59 11.63
C LEU A 16 -2.54 9.45 12.44
N LEU A 17 -1.79 8.80 13.32
CA LEU A 17 -2.30 7.75 14.19
C LEU A 17 -3.40 8.23 15.14
N VAL A 18 -3.33 9.47 15.63
CA VAL A 18 -4.37 10.06 16.50
C VAL A 18 -5.63 10.37 15.69
N PHE A 19 -5.49 10.95 14.50
CA PHE A 19 -6.64 11.28 13.64
C PHE A 19 -7.35 10.05 13.06
N PHE A 20 -6.58 9.08 12.56
CA PHE A 20 -7.12 7.88 11.94
C PHE A 20 -7.37 6.76 12.96
N GLY A 21 -6.70 6.78 14.11
CA GLY A 21 -6.70 5.70 15.10
C GLY A 21 -5.83 4.52 14.64
N GLY A 22 -5.04 3.95 15.56
CA GLY A 22 -4.17 2.79 15.29
C GLY A 22 -4.89 1.55 14.75
N LYS A 23 -6.21 1.46 14.93
CA LYS A 23 -7.04 0.36 14.42
C LYS A 23 -7.35 0.47 12.93
N LYS A 24 -7.31 1.67 12.31
CA LYS A 24 -7.64 1.85 10.89
C LYS A 24 -6.46 1.58 9.97
N LEU A 25 -5.22 1.85 10.39
CA LEU A 25 -4.01 1.53 9.61
C LEU A 25 -3.92 0.07 9.14
N PRO A 26 -4.09 -0.95 10.00
CA PRO A 26 -4.03 -2.35 9.56
C PRO A 26 -5.17 -2.72 8.61
N GLY A 27 -6.34 -2.08 8.74
CA GLY A 27 -7.45 -2.25 7.80
C GLY A 27 -7.12 -1.72 6.41
N LEU A 28 -6.59 -0.50 6.34
CA LEU A 28 -6.17 0.14 5.08
C LEU A 28 -5.01 -0.62 4.42
N ALA A 29 -4.03 -1.08 5.20
CA ALA A 29 -2.92 -1.89 4.69
C ALA A 29 -3.41 -3.22 4.10
N ARG A 30 -4.38 -3.88 4.75
CA ARG A 30 -4.98 -5.12 4.23
C ARG A 30 -5.78 -4.89 2.95
N SER A 31 -6.58 -3.82 2.87
CA SER A 31 -7.34 -3.52 1.65
C SER A 31 -6.43 -3.14 0.49
N LEU A 32 -5.38 -2.35 0.74
CA LEU A 32 -4.41 -1.97 -0.27
C LEU A 32 -3.59 -3.18 -0.73
N GLY A 33 -3.19 -4.06 0.19
CA GLY A 33 -2.49 -5.31 -0.13
C GLY A 33 -3.34 -6.26 -0.97
N LYS A 34 -4.64 -6.38 -0.67
CA LYS A 34 -5.58 -7.14 -1.50
C LYS A 34 -5.72 -6.54 -2.90
N ALA A 35 -5.94 -5.23 -2.99
CA ALA A 35 -6.05 -4.54 -4.29
C ALA A 35 -4.77 -4.69 -5.13
N GLN A 36 -3.58 -4.57 -4.52
CA GLN A 36 -2.32 -4.79 -5.22
C GLN A 36 -2.16 -6.23 -5.69
N LYS A 37 -2.57 -7.22 -4.87
CA LYS A 37 -2.54 -8.63 -5.25
C LYS A 37 -3.44 -8.89 -6.44
N GLU A 38 -4.71 -8.49 -6.36
CA GLU A 38 -5.70 -8.65 -7.43
C GLU A 38 -5.27 -7.94 -8.72
N PHE A 39 -4.72 -6.73 -8.61
CA PHE A 39 -4.17 -5.99 -9.75
C PHE A 39 -3.03 -6.75 -10.45
N LYS A 40 -2.13 -7.37 -9.67
CA LYS A 40 -1.00 -8.13 -10.21
C LYS A 40 -1.42 -9.48 -10.78
N GLU A 41 -2.44 -10.11 -10.20
CA GLU A 41 -3.02 -11.37 -10.67
C GLU A 41 -3.70 -11.15 -12.03
N GLY A 42 -4.57 -10.14 -12.16
CA GLY A 42 -5.19 -9.79 -13.44
C GLY A 42 -4.19 -9.41 -14.53
N GLN A 43 -3.15 -8.64 -14.20
CA GLN A 43 -2.08 -8.32 -15.16
C GLN A 43 -1.32 -9.56 -15.65
N ASN A 44 -1.13 -10.58 -14.80
CA ASN A 44 -0.43 -11.80 -15.18
C ASN A 44 -1.31 -12.79 -15.97
N GLU A 45 -2.62 -12.77 -15.73
CA GLU A 45 -3.61 -13.51 -16.51
C GLU A 45 -3.66 -12.97 -17.94
N ASP A 46 -3.72 -11.64 -18.10
CA ASP A 46 -3.68 -10.98 -19.42
C ASP A 46 -2.42 -11.35 -20.23
N ILE A 47 -1.27 -11.52 -19.57
CA ILE A 47 -0.01 -11.88 -20.23
C ILE A 47 0.00 -13.35 -20.67
N GLN A 48 -0.48 -14.27 -19.81
CA GLN A 48 -0.53 -15.70 -20.13
C GLN A 48 -1.55 -16.01 -21.24
N GLU A 49 -2.70 -15.32 -21.26
CA GLU A 49 -3.73 -15.53 -22.28
C GLU A 49 -3.27 -15.10 -23.69
N ASN A 50 -2.27 -14.22 -23.79
CA ASN A 50 -1.66 -13.82 -25.06
C ASN A 50 -0.58 -14.79 -25.56
N GLU A 51 0.13 -15.53 -24.69
CA GLU A 51 1.15 -16.50 -25.10
C GLU A 51 0.55 -17.84 -25.57
N ASP A 52 -0.62 -18.24 -25.09
CA ASP A 52 -1.27 -19.50 -25.47
C ASP A 52 -2.08 -19.41 -26.79
N ASN A 53 -2.24 -18.21 -27.36
CA ASN A 53 -2.99 -17.95 -28.60
C ASN A 53 -2.12 -17.64 -29.84
N GLU A 54 -0.78 -17.77 -29.73
CA GLU A 54 0.17 -17.77 -30.86
C GLU A 54 0.73 -19.17 -31.14
#